data_AF-A0A2S9TMI9-F1
#
_entry.id   AF-A0A2S9TMI9-F1
#
_cell.length_a   1.000
_cell.length_b   1.000
_cell.length_c   1.000
_cell.angle_alpha   90.00
_cell.angle_beta   90.00
_cell.angle_gamma   90.00
#
_symmetry.space_group_name_H-M   'P 1'
#
loop_
_entity.id
_entity.type
_entity.pdbx_description
1 polymer ?
#
loop_
_entity_poly.entity_id
_entity_poly.type
_entity_poly.pdbx_seq_one_letter_code
_entity_poly.pdbx_strand_id
1 'polypeptide(L)'
;MNKQNRFLPTTKEEMKQRGWDELDVVLITGDAYIDSPFMGIAVVGRILEDIGLRVGIIGQPDINSDVDIKRLGEPKLFWGVSGGSIDSMVSNYTATKKFRNDDDYTPGGKNNKRPDRATLVYTNLIRRYFKNTVPIVLGGIEASLRRLTHYDYWSNTLRKPILFDSKADYMIYGMGEQAIIDLGLYLKDGKDVRTIAGLCYISKEPVKEYLQIPSHKECLDNKEKYIDLFRAFYDNNDPMYSKGLCQEVDGRYLIQNPPSRYLEENEMDKIASYPYQRDLHPYHAKDGKVKALETIKFSIMTHHGCWGECNYCAIAAHQGRTIRTRSEQNILSEAKHFTTLKDFKGIISDVGGPTANMYGYECKKKMNLGTCIDNKRCVDAHRLCRTMKVDHSRNIKLLKDIRAIPKVKKAFIASGIRYDFIAADKNHGKEYLKEIIDHHISGQMKIAPEHTSDEVLHHMGKPGKQSLIEFKKMFDDLNKESGKKQFLTYYLIAAHPGCKESHMHELKQFTTHELKINPEQAQVFTPTPGTYSAVMYYTELDPFTKKKIFVEKDTLRKERQKEIVVAKKSFCKTKQNSTSGMQG
;
A
#
# COMPACT_ATOMS: atom_id res chain seq x y z
N MET A 1 -15.74 -19.89 -31.42
CA MET A 1 -14.49 -19.98 -30.64
C MET A 1 -14.87 -20.28 -29.20
N ASN A 2 -14.42 -21.42 -28.67
CA ASN A 2 -14.68 -21.86 -27.29
C ASN A 2 -14.37 -20.75 -26.28
N LYS A 3 -15.06 -20.72 -25.14
CA LYS A 3 -14.81 -19.82 -23.99
C LYS A 3 -13.33 -19.89 -23.59
N GLN A 4 -12.52 -19.11 -24.28
CA GLN A 4 -11.07 -19.14 -24.17
C GLN A 4 -10.77 -18.59 -22.79
N ASN A 5 -10.03 -19.36 -22.00
CA ASN A 5 -9.49 -18.90 -20.75
C ASN A 5 -8.77 -17.56 -21.01
N ARG A 6 -9.31 -16.46 -20.47
CA ARG A 6 -8.78 -15.10 -20.69
C ARG A 6 -7.61 -14.76 -19.76
N PHE A 7 -7.23 -15.64 -18.84
CA PHE A 7 -6.01 -15.49 -18.04
C PHE A 7 -4.78 -15.31 -18.93
N LEU A 8 -3.79 -14.55 -18.46
CA LEU A 8 -2.46 -14.54 -19.08
C LEU A 8 -1.81 -15.92 -18.90
N PRO A 9 -1.08 -16.45 -19.90
CA PRO A 9 -0.48 -17.78 -19.80
C PRO A 9 0.41 -17.96 -18.56
N THR A 10 0.22 -19.08 -17.87
CA THR A 10 1.18 -19.61 -16.88
C THR A 10 1.73 -20.98 -17.28
N THR A 11 1.21 -21.59 -18.34
CA THR A 11 1.71 -22.87 -18.90
C THR A 11 2.02 -22.77 -20.41
N LYS A 12 2.83 -23.73 -20.90
CA LYS A 12 3.15 -23.83 -22.35
C LYS A 12 1.92 -24.19 -23.17
N GLU A 13 1.00 -24.98 -22.61
CA GLU A 13 -0.25 -25.36 -23.27
C GLU A 13 -1.12 -24.12 -23.54
N GLU A 14 -1.18 -23.18 -22.60
CA GLU A 14 -1.90 -21.92 -22.77
C GLU A 14 -1.25 -21.02 -23.81
N MET A 15 0.09 -21.01 -23.89
CA MET A 15 0.81 -20.34 -24.97
C MET A 15 0.46 -20.94 -26.34
N LYS A 16 0.49 -22.28 -26.47
CA LYS A 16 0.12 -22.99 -27.71
C LYS A 16 -1.32 -22.72 -28.13
N GLN A 17 -2.26 -22.64 -27.18
CA GLN A 17 -3.66 -22.28 -27.44
C GLN A 17 -3.83 -20.87 -28.01
N ARG A 18 -2.87 -19.98 -27.76
CA ARG A 18 -2.81 -18.61 -28.31
C ARG A 18 -1.97 -18.51 -29.58
N GLY A 19 -1.37 -19.62 -30.04
CA GLY A 19 -0.44 -19.63 -31.17
C GLY A 19 0.89 -18.92 -30.84
N TRP A 20 1.30 -18.93 -29.57
CA TRP A 20 2.54 -18.31 -29.12
C TRP A 20 3.60 -19.40 -28.88
N ASP A 21 4.66 -19.37 -29.69
CA ASP A 21 5.80 -20.27 -29.51
C ASP A 21 6.77 -19.80 -28.41
N GLU A 22 6.67 -18.52 -28.06
CA GLU A 22 7.57 -17.82 -27.13
C GLU A 22 6.86 -16.57 -26.58
N LEU A 23 7.39 -16.03 -25.49
CA LEU A 23 6.88 -14.82 -24.84
C LEU A 23 7.83 -13.65 -25.05
N ASP A 24 7.28 -12.44 -25.12
CA ASP A 24 8.08 -11.22 -25.11
C ASP A 24 8.46 -10.85 -23.67
N VAL A 25 7.60 -11.14 -22.70
CA VAL A 25 7.81 -10.84 -21.28
C VAL A 25 7.36 -12.02 -20.42
N VAL A 26 8.16 -12.35 -19.41
CA VAL A 26 7.77 -13.25 -18.31
C VAL A 26 7.80 -12.49 -17.00
N LEU A 27 6.69 -12.48 -16.27
CA LEU A 27 6.52 -11.82 -14.99
C LEU A 27 6.58 -12.85 -13.84
N ILE A 28 7.36 -12.56 -12.81
CA ILE A 28 7.52 -13.38 -11.61
C ILE A 28 6.96 -12.63 -10.39
N THR A 29 6.17 -13.30 -9.56
CA THR A 29 5.61 -12.70 -8.33
C THR A 29 5.71 -13.62 -7.11
N GLY A 30 5.80 -13.03 -5.91
CA GLY A 30 5.72 -13.73 -4.62
C GLY A 30 4.30 -14.13 -4.19
N ASP A 31 3.28 -13.76 -4.96
CA ASP A 31 1.89 -14.19 -4.79
C ASP A 31 1.56 -15.34 -5.75
N ALA A 32 0.50 -16.12 -5.49
CA ALA A 32 -0.10 -16.89 -6.57
C ALA A 32 -0.68 -15.96 -7.65
N TYR A 33 -0.72 -16.43 -8.91
CA TYR A 33 -1.32 -15.63 -9.98
C TYR A 33 -2.84 -15.50 -9.78
N ILE A 34 -3.24 -14.35 -9.23
CA ILE A 34 -4.62 -13.87 -9.18
C ILE A 34 -4.77 -12.76 -10.23
N ASP A 35 -5.70 -12.93 -11.15
CA ASP A 35 -5.93 -11.96 -12.23
C ASP A 35 -6.98 -10.93 -11.80
N SER A 36 -6.53 -9.86 -11.17
CA SER A 36 -7.39 -8.85 -10.55
C SER A 36 -6.76 -7.46 -10.66
N PRO A 37 -7.57 -6.38 -10.75
CA PRO A 37 -7.05 -5.01 -10.73
C PRO A 37 -6.40 -4.62 -9.39
N PHE A 38 -6.52 -5.46 -8.36
CA PHE A 38 -5.84 -5.27 -7.07
C PHE A 38 -4.45 -5.94 -7.01
N MET A 39 -4.05 -6.67 -8.05
CA MET A 39 -2.77 -7.37 -8.12
C MET A 39 -1.86 -6.65 -9.10
N GLY A 40 -0.87 -5.92 -8.59
CA GLY A 40 0.00 -5.07 -9.43
C GLY A 40 0.66 -5.83 -10.59
N ILE A 41 1.03 -7.10 -10.37
CA ILE A 41 1.62 -7.95 -11.42
C ILE A 41 0.61 -8.27 -12.54
N ALA A 42 -0.66 -8.47 -12.20
CA ALA A 42 -1.71 -8.72 -13.19
C ALA A 42 -2.02 -7.44 -13.98
N VAL A 43 -2.10 -6.29 -13.29
CA VAL A 43 -2.26 -4.98 -13.93
C VAL A 43 -1.14 -4.72 -14.94
N VAL A 44 0.12 -4.90 -14.53
CA VAL A 44 1.29 -4.79 -15.41
C VAL A 44 1.19 -5.75 -16.59
N GLY A 45 0.83 -7.02 -16.35
CA GLY A 45 0.68 -8.00 -17.42
C GLY A 45 -0.38 -7.60 -18.45
N ARG A 46 -1.52 -7.05 -18.00
CA ARG A 46 -2.60 -6.57 -18.89
C ARG A 46 -2.20 -5.33 -19.67
N ILE A 47 -1.46 -4.40 -19.06
CA ILE A 47 -0.92 -3.23 -19.76
C ILE A 47 0.02 -3.66 -20.89
N LEU A 48 0.92 -4.60 -20.61
CA LEU A 48 1.87 -5.13 -21.60
C LEU A 48 1.14 -5.91 -22.72
N GLU A 49 0.11 -6.71 -22.39
CA GLU A 49 -0.74 -7.39 -23.38
C GLU A 49 -1.49 -6.39 -24.27
N ASP A 50 -2.01 -5.29 -23.70
CA ASP A 50 -2.73 -4.25 -24.44
C ASP A 50 -1.87 -3.51 -25.48
N ILE A 51 -0.56 -3.33 -25.21
CA ILE A 51 0.39 -2.78 -26.18
C ILE A 51 0.93 -3.83 -27.17
N GLY A 52 0.34 -5.03 -27.18
CA GLY A 52 0.61 -6.08 -28.16
C GLY A 52 1.81 -6.98 -27.84
N LEU A 53 2.25 -7.04 -26.58
CA LEU A 53 3.30 -7.97 -26.15
C LEU A 53 2.70 -9.30 -25.67
N ARG A 54 3.42 -10.40 -25.93
CA ARG A 54 3.09 -11.73 -25.43
C ARG A 54 3.63 -11.89 -24.02
N VAL A 55 2.73 -11.95 -23.04
CA VAL A 55 3.09 -11.92 -21.62
C VAL A 55 2.68 -13.21 -20.93
N GLY A 56 3.55 -13.78 -20.10
CA GLY A 56 3.21 -14.87 -19.19
C GLY A 56 3.56 -14.55 -17.74
N ILE A 57 2.92 -15.25 -16.80
CA ILE A 57 3.11 -15.02 -15.36
C ILE A 57 3.48 -16.33 -14.66
N ILE A 58 4.50 -16.29 -13.81
CA ILE A 58 4.87 -17.38 -12.88
C ILE A 58 4.71 -16.85 -11.46
N GLY A 59 3.68 -17.31 -10.77
CA GLY A 59 3.49 -17.03 -9.34
C GLY A 59 4.21 -18.07 -8.48
N GLN A 60 4.90 -17.62 -7.43
CA GLN A 60 5.49 -18.46 -6.39
C GLN A 60 6.31 -19.66 -6.93
N PRO A 61 7.31 -19.43 -7.80
CA PRO A 61 8.14 -20.53 -8.30
C PRO A 61 8.89 -21.21 -7.16
N ASP A 62 9.02 -22.54 -7.22
CA ASP A 62 9.92 -23.26 -6.32
C ASP A 62 11.37 -22.79 -6.51
N ILE A 63 11.97 -22.31 -5.42
CA ILE A 63 13.32 -21.74 -5.40
C ILE A 63 14.41 -22.82 -5.37
N ASN A 64 14.04 -24.07 -5.09
CA ASN A 64 14.98 -25.19 -4.99
C ASN A 64 15.07 -26.00 -6.29
N SER A 65 14.28 -25.66 -7.30
CA SER A 65 14.14 -26.39 -8.57
C SER A 65 14.22 -25.44 -9.76
N ASP A 66 14.51 -25.97 -10.95
CA ASP A 66 14.48 -25.22 -12.21
C ASP A 66 13.14 -25.35 -12.96
N VAL A 67 12.28 -26.28 -12.53
CA VAL A 67 11.04 -26.65 -13.21
C VAL A 67 10.11 -25.45 -13.38
N ASP A 68 9.81 -24.72 -12.30
CA ASP A 68 8.86 -23.61 -12.36
C ASP A 68 9.43 -22.41 -13.11
N ILE A 69 10.67 -22.02 -12.83
CA ILE A 69 11.27 -20.82 -13.43
C ILE A 69 11.53 -20.99 -14.93
N LYS A 70 11.76 -22.23 -15.40
CA LYS A 70 11.90 -22.53 -16.84
C LYS A 70 10.58 -22.88 -17.53
N ARG A 71 9.45 -22.95 -16.80
CA ARG A 71 8.18 -23.47 -17.31
C ARG A 71 7.70 -22.76 -18.57
N LEU A 72 7.92 -21.45 -18.67
CA LEU A 72 7.50 -20.63 -19.82
C LEU A 72 8.61 -20.37 -20.85
N GLY A 73 9.82 -20.88 -20.62
CA GLY A 73 11.00 -20.52 -21.42
C GLY A 73 11.54 -19.13 -21.08
N GLU A 74 12.53 -18.70 -21.88
CA GLU A 74 13.13 -17.38 -21.76
C GLU A 74 12.33 -16.34 -22.57
N PRO A 75 12.01 -15.15 -22.01
CA PRO A 75 11.35 -14.08 -22.74
C PRO A 75 12.30 -13.37 -23.71
N LYS A 76 11.74 -12.71 -24.75
CA LYS A 76 12.53 -11.92 -25.71
C LYS A 76 13.00 -10.56 -25.22
N LEU A 77 12.19 -9.87 -24.42
CA LEU A 77 12.44 -8.47 -24.08
C LEU A 77 12.98 -8.32 -22.67
N PHE A 78 12.28 -8.87 -21.67
CA PHE A 78 12.74 -8.81 -20.27
C PHE A 78 12.01 -9.79 -19.36
N TRP A 79 12.62 -10.04 -18.20
CA TRP A 79 11.99 -10.64 -17.03
C TRP A 79 11.48 -9.53 -16.10
N GLY A 80 10.20 -9.55 -15.72
CA GLY A 80 9.67 -8.68 -14.66
C GLY A 80 9.64 -9.40 -13.33
N VAL A 81 10.12 -8.81 -12.24
CA VAL A 81 10.17 -9.45 -10.92
C VAL A 81 9.55 -8.56 -9.84
N SER A 82 8.62 -9.14 -9.06
CA SER A 82 8.04 -8.50 -7.88
C SER A 82 8.01 -9.43 -6.67
N GLY A 83 8.21 -8.88 -5.47
CA GLY A 83 8.03 -9.61 -4.21
C GLY A 83 6.58 -9.98 -3.88
N GLY A 84 5.61 -9.43 -4.64
CA GLY A 84 4.17 -9.59 -4.44
C GLY A 84 3.47 -8.28 -4.05
N SER A 85 2.18 -8.36 -3.75
CA SER A 85 1.34 -7.22 -3.32
C SER A 85 1.73 -6.66 -1.95
N ILE A 86 2.44 -7.45 -1.14
CA ILE A 86 3.00 -7.05 0.16
C ILE A 86 4.49 -7.39 0.17
N ASP A 87 5.28 -6.57 0.85
CA ASP A 87 6.67 -6.88 1.19
C ASP A 87 6.82 -8.29 1.78
N SER A 88 7.73 -9.10 1.23
CA SER A 88 7.92 -10.50 1.63
C SER A 88 8.27 -10.66 3.10
N MET A 89 9.06 -9.73 3.67
CA MET A 89 9.45 -9.81 5.06
C MET A 89 8.29 -9.44 6.00
N VAL A 90 7.42 -8.51 5.59
CA VAL A 90 6.17 -8.20 6.31
C VAL A 90 5.16 -9.34 6.21
N SER A 91 5.12 -10.02 5.05
CA SER A 91 4.29 -11.21 4.84
C SER A 91 4.75 -12.37 5.71
N ASN A 92 6.06 -12.55 5.86
CA ASN A 92 6.63 -13.71 6.54
C ASN A 92 6.75 -13.54 8.05
N TYR A 93 6.84 -12.31 8.55
CA TYR A 93 7.06 -12.08 9.98
C TYR A 93 6.10 -11.05 10.59
N THR A 94 5.93 -11.16 11.91
CA THR A 94 5.33 -10.10 12.72
C THR A 94 6.31 -8.96 12.93
N ALA A 95 5.81 -7.83 13.44
CA ALA A 95 6.63 -6.70 13.89
C ALA A 95 7.71 -7.08 14.90
N THR A 96 7.51 -8.19 15.62
CA THR A 96 8.41 -8.74 16.64
C THR A 96 9.19 -9.95 16.15
N LYS A 97 9.35 -10.06 14.83
CA LYS A 97 10.18 -11.04 14.13
C LYS A 97 9.75 -12.50 14.34
N LYS A 98 8.49 -12.74 14.74
CA LYS A 98 7.93 -14.10 14.79
C LYS A 98 7.44 -14.50 13.40
N PHE A 99 7.77 -15.72 12.97
CA PHE A 99 7.31 -16.24 11.70
C PHE A 99 5.78 -16.39 11.69
N ARG A 100 5.14 -16.03 10.58
CA ARG A 100 3.70 -16.21 10.34
C ARG A 100 3.48 -17.54 9.64
N ASN A 101 2.61 -18.38 10.19
CA ASN A 101 2.29 -19.68 9.58
C ASN A 101 1.33 -19.55 8.39
N ASP A 102 0.64 -18.41 8.28
CA ASP A 102 -0.35 -18.14 7.25
C ASP A 102 0.11 -17.04 6.29
N ASP A 103 -0.16 -17.22 4.99
CA ASP A 103 0.00 -16.23 3.93
C ASP A 103 -1.30 -16.13 3.12
N ASP A 104 -1.91 -14.94 3.12
CA ASP A 104 -3.19 -14.68 2.47
C ASP A 104 -3.14 -14.82 0.94
N TYR A 105 -1.95 -14.83 0.33
CA TYR A 105 -1.73 -14.90 -1.12
C TYR A 105 -1.22 -16.28 -1.60
N THR A 106 -0.99 -17.22 -0.69
CA THR A 106 -0.57 -18.59 -1.02
C THR A 106 -1.79 -19.52 -1.10
N PRO A 107 -1.90 -20.40 -2.11
CA PRO A 107 -2.97 -21.39 -2.18
C PRO A 107 -2.94 -22.32 -0.96
N GLY A 108 -4.09 -22.51 -0.31
CA GLY A 108 -4.20 -23.25 0.94
C GLY A 108 -3.76 -22.45 2.18
N GLY A 109 -3.35 -21.19 2.02
CA GLY A 109 -3.06 -20.25 3.10
C GLY A 109 -1.76 -20.51 3.85
N LYS A 110 -1.01 -21.58 3.54
CA LYS A 110 0.22 -21.92 4.27
C LYS A 110 1.37 -21.01 3.83
N ASN A 111 2.07 -20.39 4.77
CA ASN A 111 3.26 -19.61 4.46
C ASN A 111 4.49 -20.51 4.24
N ASN A 112 4.65 -21.02 3.02
CA ASN A 112 5.78 -21.87 2.65
C ASN A 112 6.29 -21.67 1.22
N LYS A 113 5.67 -20.77 0.44
CA LYS A 113 6.04 -20.53 -0.97
C LYS A 113 6.72 -19.19 -1.22
N ARG A 114 6.42 -18.13 -0.45
CA ARG A 114 7.07 -16.83 -0.59
C ARG A 114 8.38 -16.79 0.21
N PRO A 115 9.55 -16.71 -0.43
CA PRO A 115 10.81 -16.62 0.29
C PRO A 115 11.02 -15.21 0.86
N ASP A 116 11.87 -15.12 1.89
CA ASP A 116 12.36 -13.85 2.42
C ASP A 116 13.13 -13.09 1.35
N ARG A 117 12.84 -11.78 1.21
CA ARG A 117 13.42 -10.90 0.17
C ARG A 117 13.19 -11.49 -1.22
N ALA A 118 11.94 -11.84 -1.49
CA ALA A 118 11.50 -12.55 -2.69
C ALA A 118 12.05 -11.95 -4.00
N THR A 119 12.11 -10.62 -4.10
CA THR A 119 12.68 -9.94 -5.27
C THR A 119 14.14 -10.36 -5.55
N LEU A 120 14.97 -10.46 -4.50
CA LEU A 120 16.37 -10.88 -4.62
C LEU A 120 16.48 -12.36 -4.96
N VAL A 121 15.66 -13.19 -4.31
CA VAL A 121 15.68 -14.64 -4.50
C VAL A 121 15.29 -15.00 -5.94
N TYR A 122 14.22 -14.42 -6.47
CA TYR A 122 13.76 -14.69 -7.83
C TYR A 122 14.72 -14.15 -8.90
N THR A 123 15.33 -12.99 -8.69
CA THR A 123 16.37 -12.48 -9.61
C THR A 123 17.56 -13.43 -9.67
N ASN A 124 18.03 -13.93 -8.52
CA ASN A 124 19.09 -14.93 -8.47
C ASN A 124 18.67 -16.27 -9.09
N LEU A 125 17.41 -16.68 -8.92
CA LEU A 125 16.86 -17.90 -9.52
C LEU A 125 16.89 -17.83 -11.05
N ILE A 126 16.49 -16.69 -11.64
CA ILE A 126 16.60 -16.45 -13.08
C ILE A 126 18.07 -16.54 -13.52
N ARG A 127 18.98 -15.78 -12.91
CA ARG A 127 20.41 -15.78 -13.27
C ARG A 127 21.11 -17.12 -13.02
N ARG A 128 20.57 -17.95 -12.12
CA ARG A 128 21.06 -19.31 -11.88
C ARG A 128 20.82 -20.19 -13.11
N TYR A 129 19.63 -20.12 -13.70
CA TYR A 129 19.19 -21.05 -14.74
C TYR A 129 19.21 -20.49 -16.16
N PHE A 130 19.25 -19.17 -16.33
CA PHE A 130 19.38 -18.47 -17.61
C PHE A 130 20.65 -17.60 -17.57
N LYS A 131 21.65 -17.99 -18.36
CA LYS A 131 22.94 -17.26 -18.47
C LYS A 131 22.87 -16.29 -19.63
N ASN A 132 23.48 -15.11 -19.48
CA ASN A 132 23.46 -14.06 -20.50
C ASN A 132 22.06 -13.73 -21.02
N THR A 133 21.08 -13.78 -20.12
CA THR A 133 19.67 -13.58 -20.43
C THR A 133 19.34 -12.10 -20.62
N VAL A 134 18.20 -11.85 -21.25
CA VAL A 134 17.57 -10.54 -21.39
C VAL A 134 17.46 -9.80 -20.05
N PRO A 135 17.29 -8.45 -20.05
CA PRO A 135 17.26 -7.67 -18.83
C PRO A 135 16.25 -8.17 -17.79
N ILE A 136 16.60 -8.03 -16.51
CA ILE A 136 15.69 -8.25 -15.38
C ILE A 136 15.27 -6.89 -14.83
N VAL A 137 13.96 -6.70 -14.71
CA VAL A 137 13.32 -5.44 -14.32
C VAL A 137 12.55 -5.66 -13.03
N LEU A 138 12.93 -4.95 -11.98
CA LEU A 138 12.24 -5.02 -10.69
C LEU A 138 11.02 -4.10 -10.65
N GLY A 139 10.00 -4.49 -9.89
CA GLY A 139 8.83 -3.65 -9.64
C GLY A 139 8.04 -4.03 -8.39
N GLY A 140 7.01 -3.23 -8.10
CA GLY A 140 6.14 -3.40 -6.93
C GLY A 140 6.71 -2.77 -5.66
N ILE A 141 5.95 -2.90 -4.56
CA ILE A 141 6.21 -2.19 -3.30
C ILE A 141 7.57 -2.55 -2.70
N GLU A 142 7.94 -3.83 -2.71
CA GLU A 142 9.19 -4.30 -2.10
C GLU A 142 10.43 -3.66 -2.73
N ALA A 143 10.49 -3.61 -4.06
CA ALA A 143 11.60 -3.00 -4.79
C ALA A 143 11.53 -1.47 -4.73
N SER A 144 10.36 -0.89 -5.02
CA SER A 144 10.15 0.55 -5.08
C SER A 144 10.59 1.26 -3.80
N LEU A 145 10.26 0.73 -2.62
CA LEU A 145 10.60 1.36 -1.34
C LEU A 145 12.07 1.17 -0.91
N ARG A 146 12.83 0.35 -1.65
CA ARG A 146 14.27 0.08 -1.42
C ARG A 146 15.15 0.64 -2.53
N ARG A 147 14.62 1.62 -3.27
CA ARG A 147 15.29 2.17 -4.45
C ARG A 147 16.57 2.93 -4.12
N LEU A 148 16.71 3.49 -2.93
CA LEU A 148 17.94 4.11 -2.44
C LEU A 148 18.50 3.33 -1.24
N THR A 149 19.61 3.81 -0.66
CA THR A 149 20.05 3.36 0.67
C THR A 149 18.90 3.43 1.66
N HIS A 150 18.64 2.33 2.37
CA HIS A 150 17.46 2.19 3.24
C HIS A 150 17.78 1.36 4.48
N TYR A 151 17.06 1.63 5.57
CA TYR A 151 17.11 0.81 6.77
C TYR A 151 16.31 -0.49 6.58
N ASP A 152 16.96 -1.63 6.87
CA ASP A 152 16.35 -2.96 6.90
C ASP A 152 16.17 -3.42 8.36
N TYR A 153 14.92 -3.45 8.83
CA TYR A 153 14.59 -3.81 10.21
C TYR A 153 15.02 -5.23 10.60
N TRP A 154 14.96 -6.16 9.65
CA TRP A 154 15.25 -7.56 9.90
C TRP A 154 16.73 -7.79 10.20
N SER A 155 17.63 -7.26 9.35
CA SER A 155 19.08 -7.30 9.61
C SER A 155 19.57 -6.21 10.56
N ASN A 156 18.74 -5.21 10.87
CA ASN A 156 19.10 -4.04 11.68
C ASN A 156 20.31 -3.27 11.12
N THR A 157 20.37 -3.10 9.80
CA THR A 157 21.45 -2.38 9.11
C THR A 157 20.90 -1.43 8.04
N LEU A 158 21.71 -0.46 7.61
CA LEU A 158 21.47 0.21 6.34
C LEU A 158 21.95 -0.69 5.22
N ARG A 159 21.07 -0.93 4.24
CA ARG A 159 21.38 -1.67 3.02
C ARG A 159 21.53 -0.73 1.84
N LYS A 160 22.27 -1.20 0.85
CA LYS A 160 22.42 -0.54 -0.45
C LYS A 160 21.07 -0.48 -1.18
N PRO A 161 20.94 0.39 -2.20
CA PRO A 161 19.84 0.29 -3.16
C PRO A 161 19.64 -1.14 -3.67
N ILE A 162 18.39 -1.59 -3.78
CA ILE A 162 18.08 -3.00 -4.12
C ILE A 162 18.68 -3.47 -5.46
N LEU A 163 18.91 -2.56 -6.42
CA LEU A 163 19.59 -2.90 -7.68
C LEU A 163 21.03 -3.39 -7.46
N PHE A 164 21.73 -2.86 -6.46
CA PHE A 164 23.10 -3.30 -6.13
C PHE A 164 23.14 -4.69 -5.47
N ASP A 165 22.05 -5.08 -4.79
CA ASP A 165 21.94 -6.37 -4.10
C ASP A 165 21.33 -7.48 -4.98
N SER A 166 20.54 -7.12 -6.00
CA SER A 166 19.74 -8.07 -6.78
C SER A 166 20.40 -8.62 -8.04
N LYS A 167 21.34 -7.88 -8.65
CA LYS A 167 21.85 -8.14 -10.02
C LYS A 167 20.78 -7.99 -11.12
N ALA A 168 19.71 -7.26 -10.83
CA ALA A 168 18.77 -6.78 -11.85
C ALA A 168 19.37 -5.59 -12.61
N ASP A 169 18.89 -5.37 -13.82
CA ASP A 169 19.40 -4.34 -14.73
C ASP A 169 18.68 -3.01 -14.50
N TYR A 170 17.35 -3.09 -14.30
CA TYR A 170 16.48 -1.92 -14.14
C TYR A 170 15.45 -2.13 -13.04
N MET A 171 14.83 -1.04 -12.61
CA MET A 171 13.69 -1.08 -11.70
C MET A 171 12.71 0.04 -12.05
N ILE A 172 11.43 -0.29 -12.09
CA ILE A 172 10.35 0.70 -12.17
C ILE A 172 9.81 0.92 -10.75
N TYR A 173 9.66 2.18 -10.34
CA TYR A 173 9.22 2.54 -8.99
C TYR A 173 7.90 3.34 -8.99
N GLY A 174 7.20 3.31 -7.86
CA GLY A 174 5.92 4.01 -7.67
C GLY A 174 4.79 3.40 -8.51
N MET A 175 3.84 4.26 -8.91
CA MET A 175 2.83 3.94 -9.92
C MET A 175 3.48 4.05 -11.30
N GLY A 176 3.94 2.91 -11.81
CA GLY A 176 4.80 2.81 -12.99
C GLY A 176 4.10 2.44 -14.29
N GLU A 177 2.79 2.67 -14.41
CA GLU A 177 1.97 2.23 -15.56
C GLU A 177 2.46 2.82 -16.89
N GLN A 178 2.78 4.11 -16.95
CA GLN A 178 3.38 4.69 -18.17
C GLN A 178 4.83 4.21 -18.36
N ALA A 179 5.62 4.13 -17.29
CA ALA A 179 7.01 3.67 -17.36
C ALA A 179 7.13 2.24 -17.92
N ILE A 180 6.19 1.34 -17.59
CA ILE A 180 6.19 -0.04 -18.10
C ILE A 180 5.74 -0.12 -19.56
N ILE A 181 4.83 0.77 -19.99
CA ILE A 181 4.47 0.93 -21.41
C ILE A 181 5.71 1.37 -22.20
N ASP A 182 6.36 2.44 -21.74
CA ASP A 182 7.55 3.00 -22.38
C ASP A 182 8.67 1.96 -22.44
N LEU A 183 8.89 1.20 -21.36
CA LEU A 183 9.89 0.13 -21.32
C LEU A 183 9.62 -0.95 -22.35
N GLY A 184 8.38 -1.44 -22.44
CA GLY A 184 7.99 -2.46 -23.40
C GLY A 184 8.20 -2.01 -24.85
N LEU A 185 7.81 -0.77 -25.17
CA LEU A 185 7.98 -0.18 -26.50
C LEU A 185 9.46 0.10 -26.82
N TYR A 186 10.22 0.64 -25.88
CA TYR A 186 11.63 0.96 -26.09
C TYR A 186 12.46 -0.29 -26.31
N LEU A 187 12.26 -1.34 -25.51
CA LEU A 187 12.97 -2.61 -25.72
C LEU A 187 12.59 -3.26 -27.05
N LYS A 188 11.31 -3.21 -27.44
CA LYS A 188 10.85 -3.73 -28.74
C LYS A 188 11.49 -3.00 -29.92
N ASP A 189 11.68 -1.68 -29.79
CA ASP A 189 12.26 -0.83 -30.83
C ASP A 189 13.80 -0.72 -30.74
N GLY A 190 14.45 -1.36 -29.76
CA GLY A 190 15.90 -1.25 -29.53
C GLY A 190 16.37 0.13 -29.05
N LYS A 191 15.49 0.92 -28.42
CA LYS A 191 15.79 2.25 -27.86
C LYS A 191 16.41 2.17 -26.47
N ASP A 192 17.14 3.22 -26.09
CA ASP A 192 17.75 3.31 -24.75
C ASP A 192 16.69 3.55 -23.66
N VAL A 193 16.47 2.55 -22.82
CA VAL A 193 15.51 2.60 -21.71
C VAL A 193 15.94 3.51 -20.56
N ARG A 194 17.22 3.93 -20.51
CA ARG A 194 17.74 4.76 -19.41
C ARG A 194 17.17 6.17 -19.38
N THR A 195 16.43 6.60 -20.40
CA THR A 195 15.75 7.90 -20.43
C THR A 195 14.31 7.85 -19.89
N ILE A 196 13.79 6.68 -19.53
CA ILE A 196 12.39 6.50 -19.13
C ILE A 196 12.15 7.11 -17.75
N ALA A 197 11.13 7.96 -17.62
CA ALA A 197 10.69 8.48 -16.34
C ALA A 197 10.11 7.35 -15.46
N GLY A 198 10.42 7.33 -14.16
CA GLY A 198 10.03 6.28 -13.23
C GLY A 198 10.95 5.06 -13.22
N LEU A 199 12.07 5.10 -13.95
CA LEU A 199 13.07 4.03 -14.03
C LEU A 199 14.33 4.36 -13.22
N CYS A 200 14.88 3.34 -12.55
CA CYS A 200 16.22 3.37 -11.96
C CYS A 200 17.17 2.41 -12.66
N TYR A 201 18.46 2.76 -12.70
CA TYR A 201 19.53 1.92 -13.24
C TYR A 201 20.86 2.19 -12.54
N ILE A 202 21.83 1.29 -12.73
CA ILE A 202 23.20 1.49 -12.24
C ILE A 202 24.07 2.07 -13.37
N SER A 203 24.82 3.12 -13.06
CA SER A 203 25.78 3.76 -13.95
C SER A 203 27.20 3.70 -13.38
N LYS A 204 28.20 3.69 -14.25
CA LYS A 204 29.62 3.87 -13.86
C LYS A 204 29.93 5.33 -13.57
N GLU A 205 29.30 6.24 -14.32
CA GLU A 205 29.49 7.69 -14.21
C GLU A 205 28.26 8.35 -13.60
N PRO A 206 28.42 9.45 -12.86
CA PRO A 206 27.29 10.21 -12.34
C PRO A 206 26.57 10.97 -13.47
N VAL A 207 25.27 11.16 -13.33
CA VAL A 207 24.51 12.12 -14.14
C VAL A 207 24.58 13.47 -13.44
N LYS A 208 25.37 14.40 -13.96
CA LYS A 208 25.74 15.65 -13.27
C LYS A 208 24.57 16.61 -13.09
N GLU A 209 23.59 16.54 -13.98
CA GLU A 209 22.37 17.35 -13.99
C GLU A 209 21.38 16.91 -12.90
N TYR A 210 21.55 15.69 -12.37
CA TYR A 210 20.68 15.14 -11.34
C TYR A 210 21.13 15.59 -9.96
N LEU A 211 20.20 15.55 -8.99
CA LEU A 211 20.49 15.88 -7.61
C LEU A 211 21.46 14.82 -7.04
N GLN A 212 22.67 15.25 -6.72
CA GLN A 212 23.64 14.43 -6.02
C GLN A 212 23.20 14.32 -4.56
N ILE A 213 22.86 13.10 -4.14
CA ILE A 213 22.41 12.81 -2.78
C ILE A 213 23.49 12.03 -2.02
N PRO A 214 23.45 12.01 -0.67
CA PRO A 214 24.48 11.35 0.11
C PRO A 214 24.76 9.90 -0.35
N SER A 215 26.05 9.58 -0.45
CA SER A 215 26.50 8.24 -0.81
C SER A 215 26.08 7.21 0.23
N HIS A 216 26.08 5.93 -0.16
CA HIS A 216 25.85 4.84 0.80
C HIS A 216 26.87 4.89 1.95
N LYS A 217 28.14 5.18 1.64
CA LYS A 217 29.22 5.30 2.63
C LYS A 217 28.97 6.44 3.61
N GLU A 218 28.62 7.64 3.14
CA GLU A 218 28.28 8.76 4.03
C GLU A 218 27.09 8.45 4.94
N CYS A 219 26.09 7.69 4.45
CA CYS A 219 24.95 7.28 5.26
C CYS A 219 25.34 6.28 6.36
N LEU A 220 26.30 5.40 6.10
CA LEU A 220 26.86 4.49 7.12
C LEU A 220 27.67 5.25 8.17
N ASP A 221 28.48 6.20 7.72
CA ASP A 221 29.39 6.96 8.58
C ASP A 221 28.64 8.03 9.41
N ASN A 222 27.49 8.53 8.92
CA ASN A 222 26.72 9.58 9.59
C ASN A 222 25.18 9.41 9.42
N LYS A 223 24.49 9.19 10.55
CA LYS A 223 23.02 9.09 10.62
C LYS A 223 22.29 10.34 10.08
N GLU A 224 22.86 11.53 10.21
CA GLU A 224 22.26 12.75 9.65
C GLU A 224 22.31 12.76 8.12
N LYS A 225 23.37 12.19 7.51
CA LYS A 225 23.44 12.04 6.04
C LYS A 225 22.36 11.10 5.53
N TYR A 226 22.01 10.07 6.30
CA TYR A 226 20.86 9.23 5.99
C TYR A 226 19.52 9.99 6.08
N ILE A 227 19.37 10.91 7.06
CA ILE A 227 18.20 11.80 7.13
C ILE A 227 18.14 12.72 5.90
N ASP A 228 19.26 13.32 5.52
CA ASP A 228 19.36 14.22 4.36
C ASP A 228 19.02 13.48 3.06
N LEU A 229 19.53 12.25 2.88
CA LEU A 229 19.17 11.37 1.77
C LEU A 229 17.67 11.10 1.74
N PHE A 230 17.08 10.72 2.88
CA PHE A 230 15.66 10.38 2.92
C PHE A 230 14.78 11.60 2.65
N ARG A 231 15.18 12.79 3.08
CA ARG A 231 14.46 14.03 2.78
C ARG A 231 14.48 14.32 1.28
N ALA A 232 15.67 14.26 0.66
CA ALA A 232 15.81 14.44 -0.79
C ALA A 232 14.97 13.43 -1.57
N PHE A 233 14.93 12.18 -1.12
CA PHE A 233 14.06 11.14 -1.65
C PHE A 233 12.57 11.48 -1.52
N TYR A 234 12.12 11.87 -0.32
CA TYR A 234 10.70 12.03 -0.02
C TYR A 234 10.12 13.24 -0.76
N ASP A 235 10.87 14.33 -0.81
CA ASP A 235 10.46 15.57 -1.47
C ASP A 235 10.45 15.46 -3.01
N ASN A 236 11.14 14.45 -3.55
CA ASN A 236 11.33 14.21 -4.98
C ASN A 236 10.46 13.05 -5.51
N ASN A 237 9.16 13.05 -5.16
CA ASN A 237 8.17 12.05 -5.60
C ASN A 237 7.02 12.63 -6.45
N ASP A 238 6.99 13.95 -6.67
CA ASP A 238 5.96 14.58 -7.50
C ASP A 238 6.44 14.72 -8.96
N PRO A 239 5.78 14.10 -9.94
CA PRO A 239 6.23 14.15 -11.33
C PRO A 239 6.26 15.55 -11.94
N MET A 240 5.57 16.55 -11.37
CA MET A 240 5.51 17.90 -11.94
C MET A 240 6.81 18.69 -11.80
N TYR A 241 7.58 18.47 -10.74
CA TYR A 241 8.78 19.26 -10.44
C TYR A 241 9.99 18.43 -9.99
N SER A 242 9.82 17.13 -9.76
CA SER A 242 10.92 16.27 -9.30
C SER A 242 12.00 16.15 -10.36
N LYS A 243 13.25 16.09 -9.89
CA LYS A 243 14.44 15.91 -10.72
C LYS A 243 14.91 14.46 -10.61
N GLY A 244 15.89 14.08 -11.43
CA GLY A 244 16.55 12.81 -11.20
C GLY A 244 17.42 12.86 -9.94
N LEU A 245 17.65 11.70 -9.31
CA LEU A 245 18.55 11.53 -8.17
C LEU A 245 19.75 10.68 -8.58
N CYS A 246 20.92 11.02 -8.04
CA CYS A 246 22.17 10.32 -8.25
C CYS A 246 22.81 10.00 -6.90
N GLN A 247 22.87 8.71 -6.56
CA GLN A 247 23.49 8.22 -5.31
C GLN A 247 24.74 7.39 -5.62
N GLU A 248 25.88 7.79 -5.08
CA GLU A 248 27.10 6.98 -5.14
C GLU A 248 27.03 5.76 -4.20
N VAL A 249 27.44 4.61 -4.71
CA VAL A 249 27.54 3.32 -4.01
C VAL A 249 28.76 2.57 -4.55
N ASP A 250 29.80 2.44 -3.71
CA ASP A 250 31.04 1.69 -4.02
C ASP A 250 31.68 2.06 -5.37
N GLY A 251 31.84 3.35 -5.67
CA GLY A 251 32.45 3.83 -6.92
C GLY A 251 31.58 3.68 -8.17
N ARG A 252 30.30 3.34 -8.01
CA ARG A 252 29.26 3.39 -9.06
C ARG A 252 28.10 4.24 -8.58
N TYR A 253 27.13 4.50 -9.45
CA TYR A 253 26.01 5.37 -9.17
C TYR A 253 24.69 4.66 -9.40
N LEU A 254 23.80 4.72 -8.41
CA LEU A 254 22.39 4.52 -8.67
C LEU A 254 21.84 5.81 -9.28
N ILE A 255 21.26 5.69 -10.47
CA ILE A 255 20.50 6.75 -11.11
C ILE A 255 19.01 6.44 -10.94
N GLN A 256 18.26 7.39 -10.40
CA GLN A 256 16.79 7.38 -10.39
C GLN A 256 16.32 8.52 -11.29
N ASN A 257 15.67 8.20 -12.40
CA ASN A 257 15.05 9.20 -13.26
C ASN A 257 13.87 9.88 -12.53
N PRO A 258 13.42 11.07 -12.97
CA PRO A 258 12.21 11.70 -12.43
C PRO A 258 11.01 10.73 -12.44
N PRO A 259 10.05 10.85 -11.50
CA PRO A 259 8.87 9.99 -11.45
C PRO A 259 8.09 10.00 -12.77
N SER A 260 7.50 8.85 -13.12
CA SER A 260 6.52 8.79 -14.19
C SER A 260 5.36 9.75 -13.92
N ARG A 261 4.81 10.35 -14.98
CA ARG A 261 3.58 11.15 -14.86
C ARG A 261 2.46 10.31 -14.25
N TYR A 262 1.53 11.00 -13.60
CA TYR A 262 0.28 10.37 -13.17
C TYR A 262 -0.60 10.05 -14.37
N LEU A 263 -1.42 9.01 -14.21
CA LEU A 263 -2.47 8.66 -15.15
C LEU A 263 -3.60 9.70 -15.10
N GLU A 264 -4.15 9.98 -16.27
CA GLU A 264 -5.39 10.72 -16.43
C GLU A 264 -6.62 9.83 -16.12
N GLU A 265 -7.78 10.44 -15.87
CA GLU A 265 -9.01 9.70 -15.47
C GLU A 265 -9.40 8.63 -16.49
N ASN A 266 -9.31 8.92 -17.79
CA ASN A 266 -9.62 7.96 -18.85
C ASN A 266 -8.62 6.79 -18.92
N GLU A 267 -7.36 7.02 -18.57
CA GLU A 267 -6.34 5.97 -18.51
C GLU A 267 -6.54 5.06 -17.30
N MET A 268 -6.89 5.64 -16.14
CA MET A 268 -7.30 4.88 -14.96
C MET A 268 -8.54 4.02 -15.26
N ASP A 269 -9.53 4.59 -15.93
CA ASP A 269 -10.73 3.89 -16.36
C ASP A 269 -10.41 2.72 -17.31
N LYS A 270 -9.53 2.94 -18.29
CA LYS A 270 -9.09 1.90 -19.22
C LYS A 270 -8.45 0.73 -18.47
N ILE A 271 -7.48 1.01 -17.60
CA ILE A 271 -6.71 -0.01 -16.87
C ILE A 271 -7.61 -0.81 -15.92
N ALA A 272 -8.55 -0.14 -15.25
CA ALA A 272 -9.51 -0.82 -14.38
C ALA A 272 -10.49 -1.71 -15.17
N SER A 273 -10.69 -1.45 -16.46
CA SER A 273 -11.65 -2.15 -17.33
C SER A 273 -11.05 -3.28 -18.16
N TYR A 274 -9.75 -3.58 -18.00
CA TYR A 274 -9.16 -4.75 -18.64
C TYR A 274 -9.92 -6.03 -18.28
N PRO A 275 -9.86 -7.08 -19.11
CA PRO A 275 -10.70 -8.28 -18.97
C PRO A 275 -10.22 -9.22 -17.85
N TYR A 276 -10.03 -8.69 -16.65
CA TYR A 276 -9.64 -9.45 -15.46
C TYR A 276 -10.65 -10.55 -15.16
N GLN A 277 -10.14 -11.75 -14.89
CA GLN A 277 -10.97 -12.87 -14.48
C GLN A 277 -11.49 -12.73 -13.05
N ARG A 278 -10.84 -11.87 -12.24
CA ARG A 278 -11.12 -11.67 -10.81
C ARG A 278 -11.09 -12.97 -10.02
N ASP A 279 -10.22 -13.89 -10.41
CA ASP A 279 -10.10 -15.21 -9.79
C ASP A 279 -8.65 -15.69 -9.77
N LEU A 280 -8.43 -16.77 -9.02
CA LEU A 280 -7.16 -17.49 -8.96
C LEU A 280 -6.97 -18.30 -10.25
N HIS A 281 -5.76 -18.25 -10.81
CA HIS A 281 -5.43 -19.04 -11.99
C HIS A 281 -5.60 -20.55 -11.72
N PRO A 282 -6.20 -21.34 -12.65
CA PRO A 282 -6.40 -22.79 -12.46
C PRO A 282 -5.15 -23.58 -12.10
N TYR A 283 -3.99 -23.18 -12.61
CA TYR A 283 -2.69 -23.76 -12.26
C TYR A 283 -2.42 -23.76 -10.74
N HIS A 284 -2.84 -22.71 -10.03
CA HIS A 284 -2.68 -22.57 -8.59
C HIS A 284 -3.92 -23.04 -7.81
N ALA A 285 -5.11 -22.94 -8.39
CA ALA A 285 -6.36 -23.29 -7.71
C ALA A 285 -6.45 -24.75 -7.28
N LYS A 286 -5.73 -25.66 -7.96
CA LYS A 286 -5.61 -27.07 -7.59
C LYS A 286 -4.94 -27.28 -6.22
N ASP A 287 -4.11 -26.32 -5.77
CA ASP A 287 -3.40 -26.38 -4.50
C ASP A 287 -4.22 -25.79 -3.33
N GLY A 288 -5.41 -25.25 -3.61
CA GLY A 288 -6.31 -24.69 -2.61
C GLY A 288 -6.78 -23.27 -2.92
N LYS A 289 -7.67 -22.76 -2.06
CA LYS A 289 -8.17 -21.37 -2.16
C LYS A 289 -7.11 -20.39 -1.66
N VAL A 290 -7.17 -19.16 -2.17
CA VAL A 290 -6.33 -18.05 -1.70
C VAL A 290 -7.21 -17.05 -0.95
N LYS A 291 -6.84 -16.74 0.29
CA LYS A 291 -7.67 -15.94 1.21
C LYS A 291 -7.83 -14.48 0.75
N ALA A 292 -6.84 -13.92 0.04
CA ALA A 292 -6.93 -12.58 -0.53
C ALA A 292 -8.18 -12.38 -1.43
N LEU A 293 -8.67 -13.42 -2.10
CA LEU A 293 -9.88 -13.32 -2.93
C LEU A 293 -11.15 -12.99 -2.13
N GLU A 294 -11.20 -13.32 -0.84
CA GLU A 294 -12.34 -12.99 0.03
C GLU A 294 -12.54 -11.47 0.13
N THR A 295 -11.46 -10.70 0.05
CA THR A 295 -11.50 -9.24 0.17
C THR A 295 -11.47 -8.54 -1.19
N ILE A 296 -10.74 -9.05 -2.19
CA ILE A 296 -10.52 -8.29 -3.44
C ILE A 296 -11.46 -8.66 -4.59
N LYS A 297 -12.08 -9.86 -4.59
CA LYS A 297 -12.82 -10.38 -5.76
C LYS A 297 -13.97 -9.47 -6.20
N PHE A 298 -14.75 -8.96 -5.25
CA PHE A 298 -15.86 -8.03 -5.47
C PHE A 298 -15.62 -6.68 -4.82
N SER A 299 -14.39 -6.18 -4.93
CA SER A 299 -14.03 -4.83 -4.51
C SER A 299 -13.80 -3.91 -5.70
N ILE A 300 -13.99 -2.61 -5.47
CA ILE A 300 -13.89 -1.55 -6.45
C ILE A 300 -12.90 -0.50 -5.93
N MET A 301 -11.80 -0.32 -6.66
CA MET A 301 -10.86 0.77 -6.44
C MET A 301 -11.45 2.07 -7.01
N THR A 302 -11.59 3.14 -6.24
CA THR A 302 -12.18 4.40 -6.73
C THR A 302 -11.13 5.44 -7.11
N HIS A 303 -9.97 5.43 -6.45
CA HIS A 303 -8.92 6.43 -6.65
C HIS A 303 -7.54 5.94 -6.19
N HIS A 304 -6.50 6.67 -6.58
CA HIS A 304 -5.12 6.53 -6.09
C HIS A 304 -4.66 7.78 -5.35
N GLY A 305 -3.70 7.58 -4.45
CA GLY A 305 -3.07 8.64 -3.66
C GLY A 305 -3.73 8.88 -2.31
N CYS A 306 -3.03 9.62 -1.46
CA CYS A 306 -3.52 9.94 -0.12
C CYS A 306 -2.97 11.28 0.36
N TRP A 307 -3.85 12.11 0.91
CA TRP A 307 -3.52 13.37 1.57
C TRP A 307 -2.82 13.21 2.92
N GLY A 308 -2.86 12.00 3.48
CA GLY A 308 -2.59 11.81 4.90
C GLY A 308 -1.15 12.02 5.33
N GLU A 309 -0.18 11.79 4.43
CA GLU A 309 1.28 11.96 4.67
C GLU A 309 1.75 11.42 6.04
N CYS A 310 1.14 10.33 6.50
CA CYS A 310 1.46 9.73 7.79
C CYS A 310 2.89 9.17 7.73
N ASN A 311 3.73 9.50 8.73
CA ASN A 311 5.17 9.26 8.67
C ASN A 311 5.57 7.77 8.62
N TYR A 312 4.65 6.88 9.00
CA TYR A 312 4.81 5.41 8.98
C TYR A 312 4.17 4.76 7.75
N CYS A 313 3.58 5.54 6.84
CA CYS A 313 2.84 5.04 5.69
C CYS A 313 3.62 5.26 4.39
N ALA A 314 3.71 4.22 3.56
CA ALA A 314 4.42 4.28 2.28
C ALA A 314 3.56 4.80 1.11
N ILE A 315 2.25 5.02 1.29
CA ILE A 315 1.34 5.42 0.21
C ILE A 315 1.82 6.72 -0.47
N ALA A 316 2.27 7.72 0.31
CA ALA A 316 2.75 8.98 -0.26
C ALA A 316 4.00 8.78 -1.15
N ALA A 317 4.90 7.89 -0.77
CA ALA A 317 6.13 7.61 -1.51
C ALA A 317 5.95 6.62 -2.68
N HIS A 318 4.84 5.87 -2.70
CA HIS A 318 4.55 4.86 -3.72
C HIS A 318 3.45 5.30 -4.68
N GLN A 319 2.28 5.66 -4.15
CA GLN A 319 1.16 6.15 -4.96
C GLN A 319 1.22 7.65 -5.23
N GLY A 320 1.91 8.44 -4.39
CA GLY A 320 1.90 9.90 -4.47
C GLY A 320 0.83 10.54 -3.59
N ARG A 321 0.91 11.87 -3.47
CA ARG A 321 0.07 12.68 -2.56
C ARG A 321 -1.13 13.32 -3.26
N THR A 322 -1.21 13.20 -4.58
CA THR A 322 -2.31 13.71 -5.41
C THR A 322 -3.39 12.65 -5.52
N ILE A 323 -4.64 13.02 -5.27
CA ILE A 323 -5.80 12.17 -5.52
C ILE A 323 -6.07 12.14 -7.01
N ARG A 324 -6.09 10.95 -7.59
CA ARG A 324 -6.52 10.71 -8.98
C ARG A 324 -7.65 9.70 -8.96
N THR A 325 -8.77 10.05 -9.59
CA THR A 325 -10.02 9.29 -9.50
C THR A 325 -10.32 8.58 -10.81
N ARG A 326 -11.02 7.44 -10.71
CA ARG A 326 -11.78 6.89 -11.83
C ARG A 326 -13.08 7.67 -12.01
N SER A 327 -13.67 7.64 -13.20
CA SER A 327 -14.98 8.25 -13.43
C SER A 327 -16.10 7.47 -12.72
N GLU A 328 -17.20 8.14 -12.35
CA GLU A 328 -18.37 7.45 -11.80
C GLU A 328 -18.93 6.43 -12.80
N GLN A 329 -18.93 6.75 -14.10
CA GLN A 329 -19.46 5.86 -15.13
C GLN A 329 -18.68 4.55 -15.17
N ASN A 330 -17.35 4.62 -15.05
CA ASN A 330 -16.49 3.45 -15.05
C ASN A 330 -16.73 2.57 -13.81
N ILE A 331 -16.79 3.19 -12.64
CA ILE A 331 -17.08 2.49 -11.37
C ILE A 331 -18.47 1.82 -11.41
N LEU A 332 -19.50 2.52 -11.88
CA LEU A 332 -20.85 1.98 -11.99
C LEU A 332 -20.94 0.85 -13.01
N SER A 333 -20.16 0.91 -14.09
CA SER A 333 -20.08 -0.16 -15.09
C SER A 333 -19.47 -1.42 -14.52
N GLU A 334 -18.41 -1.29 -13.71
CA GLU A 334 -17.80 -2.42 -12.99
C GLU A 334 -18.76 -3.04 -11.96
N ALA A 335 -19.44 -2.21 -11.17
CA ALA A 335 -20.47 -2.68 -10.23
C ALA A 335 -21.61 -3.42 -10.95
N LYS A 336 -22.06 -2.92 -12.11
CA LYS A 336 -23.04 -3.62 -12.97
C LYS A 336 -22.48 -4.93 -13.50
N HIS A 337 -21.21 -4.98 -13.92
CA HIS A 337 -20.58 -6.20 -14.41
C HIS A 337 -20.58 -7.31 -13.34
N PHE A 338 -20.34 -6.99 -12.06
CA PHE A 338 -20.42 -7.99 -10.99
C PHE A 338 -21.78 -8.69 -10.95
N THR A 339 -22.87 -7.99 -11.25
CA THR A 339 -24.23 -8.58 -11.28
C THR A 339 -24.43 -9.66 -12.35
N THR A 340 -23.48 -9.78 -13.29
CA THR A 340 -23.45 -10.80 -14.35
C THR A 340 -22.62 -12.02 -13.97
N LEU A 341 -21.80 -11.93 -12.92
CA LEU A 341 -20.92 -12.99 -12.45
C LEU A 341 -21.69 -13.98 -11.57
N LYS A 342 -21.51 -15.28 -11.82
CA LYS A 342 -22.34 -16.35 -11.21
C LYS A 342 -22.22 -16.41 -9.68
N ASP A 343 -21.07 -16.07 -9.13
CA ASP A 343 -20.77 -16.15 -7.71
C ASP A 343 -20.99 -14.82 -6.97
N PHE A 344 -21.47 -13.78 -7.66
CA PHE A 344 -21.83 -12.51 -7.02
C PHE A 344 -23.16 -12.63 -6.26
N LYS A 345 -23.10 -12.43 -4.94
CA LYS A 345 -24.26 -12.56 -4.04
C LYS A 345 -25.01 -11.24 -3.79
N GLY A 346 -24.70 -10.21 -4.56
CA GLY A 346 -25.21 -8.86 -4.35
C GLY A 346 -24.42 -8.04 -3.32
N ILE A 347 -23.20 -8.46 -2.96
CA ILE A 347 -22.36 -7.78 -1.97
C ILE A 347 -21.08 -7.32 -2.64
N ILE A 348 -20.86 -6.00 -2.66
CA ILE A 348 -19.57 -5.39 -2.98
C ILE A 348 -18.80 -5.25 -1.67
N SER A 349 -17.65 -5.91 -1.57
CA SER A 349 -16.87 -6.05 -0.34
C SER A 349 -16.19 -4.76 0.09
N ASP A 350 -15.79 -3.92 -0.86
CA ASP A 350 -15.23 -2.60 -0.61
C ASP A 350 -15.46 -1.67 -1.81
N VAL A 351 -15.74 -0.40 -1.52
CA VAL A 351 -15.73 0.71 -2.47
C VAL A 351 -14.84 1.79 -1.89
N GLY A 352 -13.61 1.89 -2.40
CA GLY A 352 -12.63 2.76 -1.76
C GLY A 352 -11.31 2.85 -2.50
N GLY A 353 -10.38 3.55 -1.87
CA GLY A 353 -8.98 3.63 -2.30
C GLY A 353 -8.09 3.54 -1.06
N PRO A 354 -6.84 4.06 -1.10
CA PRO A 354 -5.97 4.08 0.07
C PRO A 354 -6.62 4.70 1.31
N THR A 355 -7.54 5.64 1.11
CA THR A 355 -8.46 6.11 2.13
C THR A 355 -9.82 6.39 1.48
N ALA A 356 -10.86 5.64 1.85
CA ALA A 356 -12.13 5.62 1.12
C ALA A 356 -12.79 6.98 0.94
N ASN A 357 -12.69 7.85 1.95
CA ASN A 357 -13.37 9.15 1.95
C ASN A 357 -12.60 10.28 1.24
N MET A 358 -11.57 9.97 0.44
CA MET A 358 -10.83 10.96 -0.36
C MET A 358 -11.25 11.03 -1.84
N TYR A 359 -12.23 10.22 -2.26
CA TYR A 359 -12.70 10.22 -3.65
C TYR A 359 -13.39 11.54 -4.02
N GLY A 360 -13.01 12.09 -5.18
CA GLY A 360 -13.79 13.09 -5.90
C GLY A 360 -13.43 14.55 -5.68
N TYR A 361 -12.39 14.85 -4.88
CA TYR A 361 -11.93 16.22 -4.63
C TYR A 361 -10.40 16.31 -4.51
N GLU A 362 -9.84 17.42 -4.97
CA GLU A 362 -8.39 17.71 -4.91
C GLU A 362 -8.15 19.23 -4.86
N CYS A 363 -6.96 19.64 -4.39
CA CYS A 363 -6.54 21.03 -4.33
C CYS A 363 -6.11 21.52 -5.71
N LYS A 364 -6.76 22.61 -6.15
CA LYS A 364 -6.44 23.30 -7.40
C LYS A 364 -4.97 23.69 -7.52
N LYS A 365 -4.33 24.10 -6.41
CA LYS A 365 -2.89 24.41 -6.42
C LYS A 365 -2.06 23.17 -6.75
N LYS A 366 -2.40 22.01 -6.17
CA LYS A 366 -1.69 20.75 -6.40
C LYS A 366 -1.80 20.31 -7.86
N MET A 367 -2.98 20.46 -8.45
CA MET A 367 -3.21 20.12 -9.86
C MET A 367 -2.40 20.99 -10.84
N ASN A 368 -2.14 22.25 -10.48
CA ASN A 368 -1.50 23.21 -11.39
C ASN A 368 0.02 23.35 -11.16
N LEU A 369 0.49 23.18 -9.93
CA LEU A 369 1.88 23.47 -9.52
C LEU A 369 2.59 22.28 -8.86
N GLY A 370 1.90 21.14 -8.73
CA GLY A 370 2.36 20.02 -7.94
C GLY A 370 2.14 20.23 -6.44
N THR A 371 2.52 19.21 -5.68
CA THR A 371 2.47 19.21 -4.22
C THR A 371 3.33 20.31 -3.61
N CYS A 372 2.88 20.86 -2.47
CA CYS A 372 3.60 21.95 -1.83
C CYS A 372 5.00 21.52 -1.41
N ILE A 373 6.01 22.24 -1.89
CA ILE A 373 7.39 22.21 -1.39
C ILE A 373 7.50 22.98 -0.04
N ASP A 374 8.61 22.83 0.68
CA ASP A 374 8.94 23.50 1.96
C ASP A 374 8.24 22.95 3.23
N ASN A 375 8.09 21.63 3.36
CA ASN A 375 7.50 20.98 4.56
C ASN A 375 6.06 21.43 4.88
N LYS A 376 5.35 22.04 3.93
CA LYS A 376 3.93 22.37 4.07
C LYS A 376 3.08 21.14 3.79
N ARG A 377 2.84 20.36 4.84
CA ARG A 377 1.97 19.19 4.79
C ARG A 377 0.51 19.58 4.68
N CYS A 378 -0.24 18.72 4.02
CA CYS A 378 -1.67 18.91 3.84
C CYS A 378 -2.45 18.55 5.11
N VAL A 379 -1.92 17.55 5.82
CA VAL A 379 -2.32 17.13 7.16
C VAL A 379 -1.07 17.14 8.01
N ASP A 380 -1.12 17.84 9.13
CA ASP A 380 -0.13 17.70 10.19
C ASP A 380 -0.81 17.48 11.55
N ALA A 381 -0.02 17.40 12.61
CA ALA A 381 -0.53 17.13 13.95
C ALA A 381 -1.38 18.26 14.55
N HIS A 382 -1.28 19.46 13.98
CA HIS A 382 -1.91 20.67 14.49
C HIS A 382 -3.08 21.13 13.62
N ARG A 383 -3.09 20.80 12.33
CA ARG A 383 -4.10 21.32 11.39
C ARG A 383 -4.26 20.49 10.12
N LEU A 384 -5.45 20.66 9.53
CA LEU A 384 -5.69 20.43 8.11
C LEU A 384 -5.40 21.72 7.32
N CYS A 385 -4.84 21.58 6.13
CA CYS A 385 -4.57 22.70 5.24
C CYS A 385 -5.86 23.44 4.85
N ARG A 386 -5.91 24.76 5.05
CA ARG A 386 -7.10 25.58 4.75
C ARG A 386 -7.42 25.67 3.24
N THR A 387 -6.44 25.43 2.38
CA THR A 387 -6.64 25.37 0.93
C THR A 387 -7.27 24.04 0.49
N MET A 388 -7.18 23.00 1.33
CA MET A 388 -7.85 21.73 1.08
C MET A 388 -9.34 21.89 1.36
N LYS A 389 -10.12 22.03 0.29
CA LYS A 389 -11.58 22.05 0.35
C LYS A 389 -12.07 20.61 0.34
N VAL A 390 -12.18 20.01 1.52
CA VAL A 390 -12.76 18.67 1.68
C VAL A 390 -14.23 18.73 1.28
N ASP A 391 -14.66 17.79 0.43
CA ASP A 391 -16.02 17.72 -0.08
C ASP A 391 -16.40 16.25 -0.36
N HIS A 392 -17.33 15.71 0.43
CA HIS A 392 -17.78 14.33 0.28
C HIS A 392 -18.98 14.17 -0.66
N SER A 393 -19.52 15.24 -1.26
CA SER A 393 -20.75 15.19 -2.07
C SER A 393 -20.68 14.18 -3.22
N ARG A 394 -19.57 14.17 -3.97
CA ARG A 394 -19.35 13.26 -5.10
C ARG A 394 -19.26 11.78 -4.65
N ASN A 395 -18.67 11.53 -3.49
CA ASN A 395 -18.58 10.19 -2.91
C ASN A 395 -19.95 9.69 -2.41
N ILE A 396 -20.72 10.54 -1.73
CA ILE A 396 -22.11 10.24 -1.32
C ILE A 396 -22.94 9.84 -2.55
N LYS A 397 -22.88 10.65 -3.61
CA LYS A 397 -23.60 10.36 -4.86
C LYS A 397 -23.20 9.01 -5.43
N LEU A 398 -21.90 8.75 -5.56
CA LEU A 398 -21.38 7.48 -6.07
C LEU A 398 -21.90 6.27 -5.27
N LEU A 399 -21.83 6.33 -3.94
CA LEU A 399 -22.30 5.25 -3.07
C LEU A 399 -23.81 5.00 -3.21
N LYS A 400 -24.61 6.07 -3.31
CA LYS A 400 -26.05 6.00 -3.56
C LYS A 400 -26.34 5.36 -4.93
N ASP A 401 -25.62 5.76 -5.97
CA ASP A 401 -25.77 5.24 -7.33
C ASP A 401 -25.39 3.75 -7.42
N ILE A 402 -24.31 3.32 -6.76
CA ILE A 402 -23.92 1.91 -6.71
C ILE A 402 -25.03 1.06 -6.06
N ARG A 403 -25.60 1.55 -4.96
CA ARG A 403 -26.69 0.86 -4.25
C ARG A 403 -27.96 0.75 -5.09
N ALA A 404 -28.21 1.71 -5.98
CA ALA A 404 -29.38 1.70 -6.86
C ALA A 404 -29.27 0.67 -8.01
N ILE A 405 -28.12 0.05 -8.23
CA ILE A 405 -27.92 -0.95 -9.28
C ILE A 405 -28.74 -2.22 -8.97
N PRO A 406 -29.59 -2.71 -9.88
CA PRO A 406 -30.33 -3.95 -9.70
C PRO A 406 -29.40 -5.12 -9.36
N LYS A 407 -29.82 -5.98 -8.41
CA LYS A 407 -29.05 -7.10 -7.84
C LYS A 407 -27.91 -6.72 -6.89
N VAL A 408 -27.53 -5.45 -6.76
CA VAL A 408 -26.68 -4.99 -5.66
C VAL A 408 -27.53 -4.84 -4.40
N LYS A 409 -27.24 -5.63 -3.37
CA LYS A 409 -27.92 -5.59 -2.07
C LYS A 409 -27.18 -4.70 -1.08
N LYS A 410 -25.85 -4.75 -1.11
CA LYS A 410 -24.95 -3.98 -0.23
C LYS A 410 -23.66 -3.62 -0.98
N ALA A 411 -23.15 -2.43 -0.68
CA ALA A 411 -21.79 -2.04 -1.00
C ALA A 411 -21.15 -1.55 0.30
N PHE A 412 -20.09 -2.21 0.73
CA PHE A 412 -19.42 -1.87 1.98
C PHE A 412 -18.25 -0.92 1.75
N ILE A 413 -17.87 -0.19 2.81
CA ILE A 413 -16.58 0.46 2.91
C ILE A 413 -15.78 -0.28 3.97
N ALA A 414 -14.83 -1.09 3.52
CA ALA A 414 -13.88 -1.84 4.33
C ALA A 414 -12.50 -1.15 4.37
N SER A 415 -12.23 -0.26 3.42
CA SER A 415 -11.05 0.61 3.40
C SER A 415 -11.06 1.63 4.55
N GLY A 416 -9.87 2.07 4.96
CA GLY A 416 -9.71 3.04 6.04
C GLY A 416 -10.37 4.39 5.74
N ILE A 417 -10.95 5.02 6.76
CA ILE A 417 -11.58 6.34 6.68
C ILE A 417 -10.85 7.31 7.60
N ARG A 418 -10.59 8.52 7.09
CA ARG A 418 -10.04 9.64 7.87
C ARG A 418 -11.18 10.42 8.51
N TYR A 419 -11.41 10.13 9.78
CA TYR A 419 -12.47 10.73 10.59
C TYR A 419 -12.33 12.26 10.73
N ASP A 420 -11.10 12.76 10.74
CA ASP A 420 -10.80 14.19 10.80
C ASP A 420 -11.23 14.93 9.51
N PHE A 421 -11.26 14.25 8.36
CA PHE A 421 -11.74 14.85 7.11
C PHE A 421 -13.27 14.96 7.11
N ILE A 422 -13.96 13.98 7.71
CA ILE A 422 -15.41 14.03 7.90
C ILE A 422 -15.79 15.23 8.77
N ALA A 423 -15.07 15.44 9.88
CA ALA A 423 -15.30 16.60 10.76
C ALA A 423 -14.95 17.95 10.10
N ALA A 424 -14.02 17.95 9.14
CA ALA A 424 -13.59 19.14 8.41
C ALA A 424 -14.59 19.57 7.33
N ASP A 425 -15.30 18.64 6.71
CA ASP A 425 -16.33 18.93 5.73
C ASP A 425 -17.60 19.45 6.40
N LYS A 426 -17.75 20.79 6.39
CA LYS A 426 -18.87 21.47 7.03
C LYS A 426 -20.19 21.34 6.28
N ASN A 427 -20.15 20.99 4.99
CA ASN A 427 -21.33 20.94 4.15
C ASN A 427 -21.89 19.52 4.05
N HIS A 428 -21.02 18.53 3.85
CA HIS A 428 -21.41 17.15 3.56
C HIS A 428 -20.85 16.11 4.53
N GLY A 429 -20.01 16.50 5.51
CA GLY A 429 -19.40 15.54 6.44
C GLY A 429 -20.42 14.75 7.27
N LYS A 430 -21.42 15.43 7.85
CA LYS A 430 -22.51 14.77 8.59
C LYS A 430 -23.37 13.88 7.68
N GLU A 431 -23.67 14.35 6.47
CA GLU A 431 -24.43 13.57 5.47
C GLU A 431 -23.66 12.29 5.07
N TYR A 432 -22.37 12.42 4.81
CA TYR A 432 -21.49 11.30 4.45
C TYR A 432 -21.44 10.26 5.56
N LEU A 433 -21.22 10.68 6.81
CA LEU A 433 -21.20 9.77 7.94
C LEU A 433 -22.55 9.06 8.13
N LYS A 434 -23.67 9.78 7.94
CA LYS A 434 -25.01 9.20 7.99
C LYS A 434 -25.22 8.15 6.91
N GLU A 435 -24.85 8.44 5.66
CA GLU A 435 -24.94 7.47 4.54
C GLU A 435 -24.13 6.20 4.86
N ILE A 436 -22.92 6.35 5.40
CA ILE A 436 -22.07 5.20 5.78
C ILE A 436 -22.75 4.34 6.84
N ILE A 437 -23.20 4.93 7.95
CA ILE A 437 -23.86 4.25 9.07
C ILE A 437 -25.10 3.51 8.57
N ASP A 438 -25.92 4.18 7.77
CA ASP A 438 -27.19 3.65 7.29
C ASP A 438 -27.03 2.54 6.26
N HIS A 439 -25.95 2.53 5.47
CA HIS A 439 -25.91 1.67 4.28
C HIS A 439 -24.61 0.91 4.02
N HIS A 440 -23.44 1.40 4.48
CA HIS A 440 -22.14 0.94 3.98
C HIS A 440 -21.22 0.29 5.01
N ILE A 441 -21.69 0.00 6.23
CA ILE A 441 -20.94 -0.77 7.24
C ILE A 441 -21.72 -1.99 7.75
N SER A 442 -21.00 -3.09 8.03
CA SER A 442 -21.54 -4.39 8.42
C SER A 442 -21.54 -4.61 9.94
N GLY A 443 -21.75 -3.56 10.73
CA GLY A 443 -21.77 -3.61 12.21
C GLY A 443 -20.60 -2.90 12.87
N GLN A 444 -19.45 -2.83 12.19
CA GLN A 444 -18.28 -2.10 12.68
C GLN A 444 -17.77 -1.13 11.63
N MET A 445 -17.40 0.08 12.07
CA MET A 445 -16.69 1.05 11.26
C MET A 445 -15.25 1.13 11.75
N LYS A 446 -14.29 0.89 10.86
CA LYS A 446 -12.87 0.89 11.20
C LYS A 446 -12.28 2.27 10.98
N ILE A 447 -11.66 2.82 12.01
CA ILE A 447 -10.96 4.10 11.94
C ILE A 447 -9.55 3.97 12.50
N ALA A 448 -8.66 4.85 12.03
CA ALA A 448 -7.23 4.78 12.28
C ALA A 448 -6.73 6.04 13.02
N PRO A 449 -7.00 6.21 14.32
CA PRO A 449 -6.33 7.24 15.11
C PRO A 449 -4.86 6.89 15.36
N GLU A 450 -4.54 5.60 15.42
CA GLU A 450 -3.24 4.99 15.73
C GLU A 450 -2.68 5.28 17.13
N HIS A 451 -2.88 6.48 17.66
CA HIS A 451 -2.47 6.85 19.01
C HIS A 451 -3.34 8.01 19.55
N THR A 452 -3.15 8.41 20.81
CA THR A 452 -3.91 9.52 21.45
C THR A 452 -3.04 10.56 22.16
N SER A 453 -1.77 10.24 22.48
CA SER A 453 -0.78 11.22 22.93
C SER A 453 -0.36 12.16 21.79
N ASP A 454 -0.46 13.47 22.03
CA ASP A 454 -0.10 14.50 21.04
C ASP A 454 1.39 14.47 20.67
N GLU A 455 2.27 14.09 21.61
CA GLU A 455 3.72 13.91 21.34
C GLU A 455 3.96 12.79 20.33
N VAL A 456 3.33 11.63 20.53
CA VAL A 456 3.46 10.49 19.60
C VAL A 456 2.80 10.82 18.26
N LEU A 457 1.61 11.43 18.28
CA LEU A 457 0.88 11.81 17.08
C LEU A 457 1.64 12.85 16.22
N HIS A 458 2.41 13.73 16.86
CA HIS A 458 3.35 14.63 16.17
C HIS A 458 4.38 13.86 15.34
N HIS A 459 5.08 12.89 15.94
CA HIS A 459 6.03 12.04 15.20
C HIS A 459 5.36 11.13 14.16
N MET A 460 4.09 10.78 14.35
CA MET A 460 3.30 10.03 13.38
C MET A 460 2.80 10.89 12.20
N GLY A 461 2.77 12.21 12.34
CA GLY A 461 2.16 13.12 11.36
C GLY A 461 0.62 13.00 11.34
N LYS A 462 0.01 12.84 12.51
CA LYS A 462 -1.45 12.63 12.70
C LYS A 462 -2.03 13.71 13.62
N PRO A 463 -3.29 14.14 13.40
CA PRO A 463 -3.94 15.14 14.25
C PRO A 463 -4.15 14.63 15.68
N GLY A 464 -4.18 15.55 16.64
CA GLY A 464 -4.41 15.27 18.06
C GLY A 464 -5.78 14.63 18.37
N LYS A 465 -5.90 14.11 19.60
CA LYS A 465 -7.05 13.29 20.07
C LYS A 465 -8.41 13.99 20.02
N GLN A 466 -8.46 15.33 20.02
CA GLN A 466 -9.71 16.09 20.04
C GLN A 466 -10.61 15.78 18.83
N SER A 467 -9.99 15.64 17.64
CA SER A 467 -10.70 15.26 16.40
C SER A 467 -11.39 13.88 16.51
N LEU A 468 -10.82 12.96 17.29
CA LEU A 468 -11.39 11.64 17.54
C LEU A 468 -12.61 11.71 18.45
N ILE A 469 -12.56 12.53 19.50
CA ILE A 469 -13.67 12.73 20.44
C ILE A 469 -14.88 13.32 19.69
N GLU A 470 -14.66 14.36 18.89
CA GLU A 470 -15.70 15.01 18.10
C GLU A 470 -16.34 14.07 17.09
N PHE A 471 -15.51 13.29 16.37
CA PHE A 471 -16.01 12.28 15.45
C PHE A 471 -16.82 11.19 16.17
N LYS A 472 -16.31 10.67 17.30
CA LYS A 472 -17.02 9.64 18.06
C LYS A 472 -18.40 10.13 18.50
N LYS A 473 -18.50 11.36 19.00
CA LYS A 473 -19.78 11.96 19.38
C LYS A 473 -20.74 11.99 18.18
N MET A 474 -20.26 12.48 17.03
CA MET A 474 -21.06 12.53 15.80
C MET A 474 -21.52 11.13 15.35
N PHE A 475 -20.64 10.13 15.44
CA PHE A 475 -20.98 8.73 15.14
C PHE A 475 -22.03 8.17 16.10
N ASP A 476 -21.86 8.36 17.41
CA ASP A 476 -22.79 7.84 18.42
C ASP A 476 -24.18 8.45 18.25
N ASP A 477 -24.27 9.76 18.01
CA ASP A 477 -25.53 10.47 17.78
C ASP A 477 -26.24 9.94 16.53
N LEU A 478 -25.55 9.86 15.38
CA LEU A 478 -26.12 9.33 14.13
C LEU A 478 -26.46 7.84 14.21
N ASN A 479 -25.63 7.04 14.86
CA ASN A 479 -25.90 5.61 15.04
C ASN A 479 -27.14 5.40 15.91
N LYS A 480 -27.34 6.22 16.96
CA LYS A 480 -28.57 6.24 17.76
C LYS A 480 -29.78 6.65 16.92
N GLU A 481 -29.68 7.70 16.12
CA GLU A 481 -30.73 8.14 15.19
C GLU A 481 -31.12 7.04 14.19
N SER A 482 -30.15 6.26 13.70
CA SER A 482 -30.41 5.14 12.77
C SER A 482 -31.08 3.92 13.41
N GLY A 483 -31.12 3.86 14.75
CA GLY A 483 -31.63 2.71 15.52
C GLY A 483 -30.72 1.47 15.47
N LYS A 484 -29.51 1.58 14.93
CA LYS A 484 -28.57 0.46 14.78
C LYS A 484 -27.63 0.32 15.98
N LYS A 485 -27.13 -0.91 16.17
CA LYS A 485 -26.12 -1.24 17.18
C LYS A 485 -24.78 -1.47 16.49
N GLN A 486 -24.19 -0.39 15.97
CA GLN A 486 -22.88 -0.42 15.32
C GLN A 486 -21.80 0.16 16.24
N PHE A 487 -20.56 -0.22 16.01
CA PHE A 487 -19.44 0.14 16.88
C PHE A 487 -18.23 0.62 16.08
N LEU A 488 -17.38 1.44 16.72
CA LEU A 488 -16.09 1.83 16.16
C LEU A 488 -15.02 0.80 16.56
N THR A 489 -14.26 0.37 15.57
CA THR A 489 -13.02 -0.40 15.76
C THR A 489 -11.83 0.50 15.45
N TYR A 490 -10.85 0.52 16.33
CA TYR A 490 -9.73 1.47 16.25
C TYR A 490 -8.45 0.72 15.90
N TYR A 491 -7.79 1.14 14.84
CA TYR A 491 -6.39 0.77 14.59
C TYR A 491 -5.50 1.59 15.52
N LEU A 492 -4.74 0.88 16.35
CA LEU A 492 -3.84 1.42 17.36
C LEU A 492 -2.44 0.84 17.15
N ILE A 493 -1.43 1.70 17.26
CA ILE A 493 -0.02 1.34 17.10
C ILE A 493 0.70 1.54 18.42
N ALA A 494 1.39 0.50 18.88
CA ALA A 494 2.28 0.52 20.03
C ALA A 494 3.74 0.67 19.59
N ALA A 495 4.59 1.24 20.44
CA ALA A 495 6.04 1.33 20.25
C ALA A 495 6.51 2.02 18.95
N HIS A 496 5.74 2.99 18.47
CA HIS A 496 6.19 3.93 17.44
C HIS A 496 7.33 4.83 17.99
N PRO A 497 8.27 5.34 17.16
CA PRO A 497 9.26 6.33 17.62
C PRO A 497 8.63 7.52 18.35
N GLY A 498 9.12 7.82 19.57
CA GLY A 498 8.53 8.78 20.50
C GLY A 498 7.53 8.17 21.49
N CYS A 499 7.12 6.91 21.32
CA CYS A 499 6.19 6.22 22.21
C CYS A 499 6.92 5.53 23.39
N LYS A 500 6.67 6.00 24.61
CA LYS A 500 7.12 5.41 25.87
C LYS A 500 6.00 4.55 26.48
N GLU A 501 6.36 3.74 27.47
CA GLU A 501 5.37 2.94 28.22
C GLU A 501 4.28 3.80 28.87
N SER A 502 4.63 4.99 29.39
CA SER A 502 3.67 5.96 29.95
C SER A 502 2.58 6.36 28.95
N HIS A 503 2.95 6.56 27.68
CA HIS A 503 2.01 6.90 26.61
C HIS A 503 1.01 5.76 26.34
N MET A 504 1.42 4.50 26.54
CA MET A 504 0.52 3.35 26.41
C MET A 504 -0.44 3.22 27.60
N HIS A 505 -0.02 3.60 28.80
CA HIS A 505 -0.93 3.72 29.95
C HIS A 505 -1.97 4.84 29.75
N GLU A 506 -1.55 5.99 29.23
CA GLU A 506 -2.46 7.08 28.85
C GLU A 506 -3.45 6.64 27.76
N LEU A 507 -2.97 5.94 26.74
CA LEU A 507 -3.83 5.35 25.70
C LEU A 507 -4.83 4.34 26.27
N LYS A 508 -4.40 3.52 27.23
CA LYS A 508 -5.29 2.58 27.95
C LYS A 508 -6.36 3.33 28.73
N GLN A 509 -6.00 4.38 29.46
CA GLN A 509 -6.95 5.21 30.20
C GLN A 509 -7.93 5.89 29.24
N PHE A 510 -7.45 6.46 28.14
CA PHE A 510 -8.29 7.13 27.15
C PHE A 510 -9.28 6.17 26.48
N THR A 511 -8.81 5.00 26.02
CA THR A 511 -9.68 3.99 25.39
C THR A 511 -10.77 3.49 26.36
N THR A 512 -10.42 3.32 27.63
CA THR A 512 -11.36 2.87 28.68
C THR A 512 -12.37 3.96 29.06
N HIS A 513 -11.92 5.19 29.31
CA HIS A 513 -12.75 6.23 29.89
C HIS A 513 -13.43 7.14 28.86
N GLU A 514 -12.78 7.44 27.73
CA GLU A 514 -13.33 8.31 26.68
C GLU A 514 -14.00 7.49 25.57
N LEU A 515 -13.29 6.49 25.04
CA LEU A 515 -13.83 5.67 23.95
C LEU A 515 -14.81 4.59 24.47
N LYS A 516 -14.83 4.34 25.78
CA LYS A 516 -15.67 3.33 26.45
C LYS A 516 -15.51 1.93 25.88
N ILE A 517 -14.29 1.58 25.46
CA ILE A 517 -13.96 0.27 24.89
C ILE A 517 -12.69 -0.31 25.51
N ASN A 518 -12.57 -1.64 25.44
CA ASN A 518 -11.29 -2.31 25.61
C ASN A 518 -10.78 -2.75 24.23
N PRO A 519 -9.72 -2.14 23.68
CA PRO A 519 -9.17 -2.57 22.41
C PRO A 519 -8.83 -4.06 22.42
N GLU A 520 -9.32 -4.81 21.43
CA GLU A 520 -9.01 -6.23 21.29
C GLU A 520 -7.66 -6.47 20.62
N GLN A 521 -7.22 -5.50 19.81
CA GLN A 521 -6.00 -5.58 19.02
C GLN A 521 -5.27 -4.23 19.04
N ALA A 522 -3.95 -4.31 19.03
CA ALA A 522 -3.04 -3.21 18.74
C ALA A 522 -1.83 -3.79 18.01
N GLN A 523 -1.25 -3.02 17.10
CA GLN A 523 -0.11 -3.45 16.31
C GLN A 523 1.19 -2.84 16.85
N VAL A 524 2.21 -3.67 17.05
CA VAL A 524 3.57 -3.15 17.29
C VAL A 524 4.08 -2.52 16.00
N PHE A 525 4.63 -1.30 16.10
CA PHE A 525 5.22 -0.61 14.96
C PHE A 525 6.32 -1.44 14.28
N THR A 526 6.23 -1.54 12.95
CA THR A 526 7.24 -2.18 12.10
C THR A 526 7.94 -1.13 11.26
N PRO A 527 9.26 -0.91 11.41
CA PRO A 527 10.02 0.03 10.60
C PRO A 527 10.19 -0.47 9.16
N THR A 528 9.24 -0.15 8.28
CA THR A 528 9.32 -0.53 6.86
C THR A 528 10.05 0.52 6.02
N PRO A 529 10.85 0.12 5.02
CA PRO A 529 11.55 1.05 4.12
C PRO A 529 10.63 2.10 3.47
N GLY A 530 11.20 3.24 3.07
CA GLY A 530 10.46 4.30 2.40
C GLY A 530 9.56 5.14 3.31
N THR A 531 9.78 5.13 4.64
CA THR A 531 8.97 5.88 5.62
C THR A 531 9.83 6.70 6.57
N TYR A 532 9.37 7.91 6.94
CA TYR A 532 10.05 8.75 7.94
C TYR A 532 10.14 8.05 9.30
N SER A 533 9.14 7.26 9.68
CA SER A 533 9.17 6.52 10.94
C SER A 533 10.23 5.42 10.97
N ALA A 534 10.59 4.83 9.82
CA ALA A 534 11.75 3.93 9.77
C ALA A 534 13.08 4.69 9.91
N VAL A 535 13.17 5.91 9.37
CA VAL A 535 14.32 6.81 9.59
C VAL A 535 14.44 7.16 11.07
N MET A 536 13.36 7.65 11.69
CA MET A 536 13.27 7.94 13.12
C MET A 536 13.70 6.74 13.96
N TYR A 537 13.20 5.54 13.61
CA TYR A 537 13.55 4.32 14.30
C TYR A 537 15.05 4.05 14.22
N TYR A 538 15.66 4.10 13.04
CA TYR A 538 17.09 3.81 12.85
C TYR A 538 18.00 4.86 13.50
N THR A 539 17.71 6.14 13.27
CA THR A 539 18.58 7.23 13.70
C THR A 539 18.41 7.57 15.17
N GLU A 540 17.21 7.32 15.73
CA GLU A 540 16.76 7.79 17.04
C GLU A 540 16.71 9.32 17.13
N LEU A 541 16.54 9.95 15.96
CA LEU A 541 16.43 11.39 15.79
C LEU A 541 15.11 11.73 15.10
N ASP A 542 14.52 12.85 15.49
CA ASP A 542 13.46 13.47 14.71
C ASP A 542 14.06 14.01 13.39
N PRO A 543 13.58 13.58 12.22
CA PRO A 543 14.18 13.91 10.93
C PRO A 543 13.99 15.37 10.51
N PHE A 544 13.16 16.15 11.21
CA PHE A 544 12.94 17.57 10.92
C PHE A 544 13.79 18.47 11.82
N THR A 545 13.85 18.15 13.11
CA THR A 545 14.57 18.95 14.12
C THR A 545 15.96 18.42 14.44
N LYS A 546 16.29 17.19 14.03
CA LYS A 546 17.51 16.45 14.37
C LYS A 546 17.72 16.22 15.87
N LYS A 547 16.70 16.45 16.70
CA LYS A 547 16.74 16.20 18.14
C LYS A 547 16.56 14.71 18.43
N LYS A 548 17.19 14.22 19.50
CA LYS A 548 17.02 12.84 19.97
C LYS A 548 15.57 12.57 20.38
N ILE A 549 15.07 11.41 20.01
CA ILE A 549 13.75 10.90 20.39
C ILE A 549 13.88 9.50 20.98
N PHE A 550 12.94 9.11 21.84
CA PHE A 550 12.91 7.77 22.39
C PHE A 550 12.49 6.75 21.33
N VAL A 551 13.21 5.63 21.21
CA VAL A 551 12.82 4.51 20.36
C VAL A 551 12.97 3.22 21.13
N GLU A 552 11.88 2.48 21.32
CA GLU A 552 11.96 1.16 21.92
C GLU A 552 12.52 0.15 20.90
N LYS A 553 13.67 -0.45 21.22
CA LYS A 553 14.36 -1.43 20.36
C LYS A 553 14.18 -2.85 20.87
N ASP A 554 13.93 -3.02 22.17
CA ASP A 554 13.77 -4.31 22.79
C ASP A 554 12.41 -4.93 22.42
N THR A 555 12.44 -6.15 21.90
CA THR A 555 11.24 -6.80 21.37
C THR A 555 10.24 -7.16 22.47
N LEU A 556 10.71 -7.52 23.67
CA LEU A 556 9.84 -7.84 24.80
C LEU A 556 9.17 -6.59 25.34
N ARG A 557 9.88 -5.46 25.40
CA ARG A 557 9.31 -4.16 25.81
C ARG A 557 8.30 -3.63 24.79
N LYS A 558 8.52 -3.84 23.49
CA LYS A 558 7.50 -3.54 22.47
C LYS A 558 6.22 -4.36 22.66
N GLU A 559 6.35 -5.66 22.93
CA GLU A 559 5.20 -6.52 23.23
C GLU A 559 4.49 -6.06 24.51
N ARG A 560 5.23 -5.74 25.57
CA ARG A 560 4.68 -5.17 26.81
C ARG A 560 3.87 -3.90 26.56
N GLN A 561 4.39 -2.98 25.75
CA GLN A 561 3.66 -1.76 25.35
C GLN A 561 2.32 -2.09 24.69
N LYS A 562 2.28 -3.06 23.77
CA LYS A 562 1.03 -3.56 23.16
C LYS A 562 0.11 -4.19 24.21
N GLU A 563 0.64 -5.00 25.12
CA GLU A 563 -0.14 -5.69 26.15
C GLU A 563 -0.88 -4.73 27.08
N ILE A 564 -0.28 -3.57 27.41
CA ILE A 564 -0.90 -2.55 28.28
C ILE A 564 -2.26 -2.09 27.74
N VAL A 565 -2.36 -1.82 26.43
CA VAL A 565 -3.61 -1.27 25.86
C VAL A 565 -4.70 -2.34 25.73
N VAL A 566 -4.33 -3.58 25.41
CA VAL A 566 -5.30 -4.69 25.21
C VAL A 566 -5.68 -5.42 26.50
N ALA A 567 -4.96 -5.21 27.60
CA ALA A 567 -5.19 -5.89 28.87
C ALA A 567 -6.62 -5.70 29.42
N LYS A 568 -7.32 -6.81 29.71
CA LYS A 568 -8.72 -6.78 30.19
C LYS A 568 -8.88 -6.40 31.67
N LYS A 569 -7.82 -6.49 32.48
CA LYS A 569 -7.87 -6.33 33.95
C LYS A 569 -8.41 -4.96 34.42
N SER A 570 -8.37 -3.93 33.57
CA SER A 570 -8.83 -2.58 33.89
C SER A 570 -10.26 -2.25 33.42
N PHE A 571 -10.96 -3.18 32.74
CA PHE A 571 -12.29 -2.94 32.15
C PHE A 571 -13.45 -3.53 32.99
N CYS A 572 -13.23 -3.89 34.25
CA CYS A 572 -14.33 -4.29 35.12
C CYS A 572 -15.28 -3.10 35.31
N LYS A 573 -16.44 -3.12 34.64
CA LYS A 573 -17.59 -2.28 34.99
C LYS A 573 -17.86 -2.49 36.48
N THR A 574 -17.65 -1.47 37.28
CA THR A 574 -18.31 -1.34 38.58
C THR A 574 -19.81 -1.42 38.31
N LYS A 575 -20.40 -2.61 38.49
CA LYS A 575 -21.83 -2.75 38.73
C LYS A 575 -22.08 -2.01 40.05
N GLN A 576 -22.56 -0.77 39.97
CA GLN A 576 -23.24 -0.16 41.10
C GLN A 576 -24.48 -1.01 41.37
N ASN A 577 -24.41 -1.84 42.41
CA ASN A 577 -25.58 -2.43 43.02
C ASN A 577 -26.36 -1.30 43.70
N SER A 578 -27.36 -0.76 43.01
CA SER A 578 -28.46 -0.04 43.64
C SER A 578 -29.44 -1.07 44.20
N THR A 579 -29.19 -1.59 45.39
CA THR A 579 -30.22 -2.23 46.22
C THR A 579 -30.70 -1.20 47.24
N SER A 580 -31.72 -0.44 46.83
CA SER A 580 -32.65 0.24 47.73
C SER A 580 -33.87 -0.66 47.94
N GLY A 581 -34.24 -0.93 49.19
CA GLY A 581 -35.46 -1.64 49.58
C GLY A 581 -35.26 -2.32 50.94
N MET A 582 -35.25 -1.53 52.01
CA MET A 582 -36.39 -1.39 52.95
C MET A 582 -36.70 -2.67 53.73
N GLN A 583 -36.34 -2.62 55.01
CA GLN A 583 -36.84 -3.48 56.07
C GLN A 583 -38.36 -3.35 56.21
N GLY A 584 -39.02 -4.50 56.27
CA GLY A 584 -40.25 -4.77 57.00
C GLY A 584 -40.03 -6.08 57.73
#